data_AF-A0A9X1W9Q1-F1
#
_entry.id   AF-A0A9X1W9Q1-F1
#
_cell.length_a   1.000
_cell.length_b   1.000
_cell.length_c   1.000
_cell.angle_alpha   90.00
_cell.angle_beta   90.00
_cell.angle_gamma   90.00
#
_symmetry.space_group_name_H-M   'P 1'
#
loop_
_entity.id
_entity.type
_entity.pdbx_description
1 polymer ?
#
loop_
_entity_poly.entity_id
_entity_poly.type
_entity_poly.pdbx_seq_one_letter_code
_entity_poly.pdbx_strand_id
1 'polypeptide(L)'
;MLNQQGMLRTQALTLLSVLAAVLLMLSFGVRAEESKSGQVVRGEMTQLAGADYWRQVREGVSGTTTSASPEHGVLISTPGETWFVLKEKWMSPAGAVAIFGSITLVVLMYILVGPLVLSAPRTGKKIRRWSRMDRALHWSMAFTFLTLAFSGLMLVYGKYFMKPYVPLELWGFTISLAKQYHNYVGPLFFILLVFVLLKWWRKSIFNKTDVTWFKKMGGMMGKHKGSHPSAGFSNGGEKMIYWLLIVFGAIAAVSGLVLDFPIFGQTRRDMEISNLIHMFSALILICGFVFHIYIGLFGMEGALEGMVTGDVDETWAKEHHDLWYEEVKNTPDNDQATVTSKASDSPDQSSQKLT
;
A
#
# COMPACT_ATOMS: atom_id res chain seq x y z
N MET A 1 19.50 28.96 0.01
CA MET A 1 18.77 27.74 0.43
C MET A 1 17.29 27.96 0.75
N LEU A 2 16.88 29.10 1.33
CA LEU A 2 15.46 29.43 1.62
C LEU A 2 14.54 29.46 0.39
N ASN A 3 15.05 29.87 -0.78
CA ASN A 3 14.22 30.02 -2.00
C ASN A 3 13.85 28.67 -2.65
N GLN A 4 14.66 27.63 -2.46
CA GLN A 4 14.47 26.33 -3.09
C GLN A 4 13.38 25.51 -2.39
N GLN A 5 13.30 25.59 -1.06
CA GLN A 5 12.24 24.95 -0.27
C GLN A 5 10.88 25.62 -0.48
N GLY A 6 10.84 26.95 -0.64
CA GLY A 6 9.62 27.67 -1.01
C GLY A 6 9.10 27.24 -2.37
N MET A 7 9.97 27.17 -3.37
CA MET A 7 9.63 26.72 -4.72
C MET A 7 9.15 25.26 -4.76
N LEU A 8 9.78 24.36 -4.00
CA LEU A 8 9.33 22.95 -3.89
C LEU A 8 7.96 22.83 -3.22
N ARG A 9 7.67 23.67 -2.22
CA ARG A 9 6.33 23.73 -1.60
C ARG A 9 5.28 24.25 -2.57
N THR A 10 5.58 25.30 -3.34
CA THR A 10 4.66 25.83 -4.34
C THR A 10 4.42 24.81 -5.45
N GLN A 11 5.46 24.13 -5.93
CA GLN A 11 5.35 23.06 -6.92
C GLN A 11 4.53 21.87 -6.40
N ALA A 12 4.75 21.46 -5.16
CA ALA A 12 3.97 20.39 -4.52
C ALA A 12 2.50 20.80 -4.34
N LEU A 13 2.23 22.03 -3.91
CA LEU A 13 0.88 22.57 -3.79
C LEU A 13 0.19 22.66 -5.16
N THR A 14 0.89 23.09 -6.21
CA THR A 14 0.32 23.11 -7.56
C THR A 14 0.06 21.70 -8.09
N LEU A 15 0.96 20.75 -7.82
CA LEU A 15 0.80 19.35 -8.24
C LEU A 15 -0.39 18.70 -7.51
N LEU A 16 -0.51 18.91 -6.20
CA LEU A 16 -1.62 18.38 -5.38
C LEU A 16 -2.96 19.01 -5.80
N SER A 17 -2.95 20.31 -6.11
CA SER A 17 -4.14 21.05 -6.55
C SER A 17 -4.58 20.64 -7.95
N VAL A 18 -3.62 20.40 -8.86
CA VAL A 18 -3.88 19.83 -10.19
C VAL A 18 -4.39 18.41 -10.07
N LEU A 19 -3.81 17.58 -9.19
CA LEU A 19 -4.28 16.22 -8.96
C LEU A 19 -5.71 16.19 -8.38
N ALA A 20 -6.01 17.07 -7.42
CA ALA A 20 -7.34 17.23 -6.85
C ALA A 20 -8.34 17.77 -7.88
N ALA A 21 -7.95 18.74 -8.70
CA ALA A 21 -8.77 19.27 -9.79
C ALA A 21 -9.00 18.23 -10.90
N VAL A 22 -8.01 17.39 -11.21
CA VAL A 22 -8.15 16.26 -12.13
C VAL A 22 -9.06 15.20 -11.53
N LEU A 23 -8.96 14.88 -10.24
CA LEU A 23 -9.86 13.94 -9.55
C LEU A 23 -11.30 14.47 -9.49
N LEU A 24 -11.48 15.78 -9.30
CA LEU A 24 -12.79 16.45 -9.36
C LEU A 24 -13.33 16.54 -10.80
N MET A 25 -12.48 16.80 -11.79
CA MET A 25 -12.86 16.76 -13.21
C MET A 25 -13.03 15.33 -13.75
N LEU A 26 -12.55 14.30 -13.05
CA LEU A 26 -12.89 12.90 -13.33
C LEU A 26 -14.14 12.44 -12.58
N SER A 27 -14.71 13.28 -11.69
CA SER A 27 -15.92 12.98 -10.93
C SER A 27 -17.22 13.43 -11.60
N PHE A 28 -17.22 13.60 -12.94
CA PHE A 28 -18.47 13.86 -13.67
C PHE A 28 -19.47 12.73 -13.40
N GLY A 29 -20.63 13.14 -12.89
CA GLY A 29 -21.74 12.27 -12.58
C GLY A 29 -22.05 11.36 -13.76
N VAL A 30 -22.10 10.07 -13.49
CA VAL A 30 -22.67 9.06 -14.37
C VAL A 30 -24.13 9.43 -14.60
N ARG A 31 -24.40 10.23 -15.63
CA ARG A 31 -25.68 10.16 -16.32
C ARG A 31 -25.67 8.80 -16.99
N ALA A 32 -26.58 7.93 -16.56
CA ALA A 32 -26.92 6.72 -17.27
C ALA A 32 -27.46 7.12 -18.65
N GLU A 33 -26.56 7.37 -19.58
CA GLU A 33 -26.89 7.31 -20.99
C GLU A 33 -27.07 5.82 -21.29
N GLU A 34 -28.27 5.47 -21.76
CA GLU A 34 -28.64 4.14 -22.21
C GLU A 34 -27.82 3.81 -23.47
N SER A 35 -26.54 3.55 -23.27
CA SER A 35 -25.58 3.25 -24.32
C SER A 35 -25.92 1.90 -24.92
N LYS A 36 -25.70 1.78 -26.23
CA LYS A 36 -25.75 0.56 -27.06
C LYS A 36 -24.80 -0.57 -26.60
N SER A 37 -24.37 -0.57 -25.34
CA SER A 37 -23.73 -1.65 -24.58
C SER A 37 -24.45 -3.00 -24.76
N GLY A 38 -25.77 -2.99 -24.94
CA GLY A 38 -26.55 -4.19 -25.23
C GLY A 38 -26.16 -4.93 -26.50
N GLN A 39 -25.45 -4.33 -27.46
CA GLN A 39 -24.98 -5.01 -28.68
C GLN A 39 -23.56 -5.60 -28.54
N VAL A 40 -22.66 -4.91 -27.83
CA VAL A 40 -21.28 -5.39 -27.60
C VAL A 40 -21.25 -6.51 -26.57
N VAL A 41 -22.00 -6.37 -25.47
CA VAL A 41 -22.17 -7.45 -24.47
C VAL A 41 -22.84 -8.66 -25.11
N ARG A 42 -23.83 -8.44 -25.99
CA ARG A 42 -24.55 -9.51 -26.67
C ARG A 42 -23.71 -10.19 -27.75
N GLY A 43 -22.83 -9.45 -28.42
CA GLY A 43 -21.84 -10.00 -29.37
C GLY A 43 -20.79 -10.88 -28.69
N GLU A 44 -20.27 -10.47 -27.52
CA GLU A 44 -19.33 -11.28 -26.72
C GLU A 44 -20.04 -12.51 -26.12
N MET A 45 -21.28 -12.39 -25.63
CA MET A 45 -22.06 -13.54 -25.13
C MET A 45 -22.44 -14.54 -26.22
N THR A 46 -22.67 -14.11 -27.46
CA THR A 46 -22.97 -15.01 -28.58
C THR A 46 -21.79 -15.86 -29.03
N GLN A 47 -20.55 -15.48 -28.68
CA GLN A 47 -19.37 -16.27 -29.05
C GLN A 47 -19.08 -17.45 -28.12
N LEU A 48 -19.59 -17.46 -26.88
CA LEU A 48 -19.25 -18.51 -25.91
C LEU A 48 -20.23 -19.68 -25.87
N ALA A 49 -21.46 -19.47 -26.30
CA ALA A 49 -22.35 -20.49 -26.88
C ALA A 49 -23.70 -19.82 -27.23
N GLY A 50 -24.22 -20.05 -28.44
CA GLY A 50 -25.48 -19.44 -28.88
C GLY A 50 -26.69 -19.77 -28.00
N ALA A 51 -27.83 -19.10 -28.24
CA ALA A 51 -29.07 -19.32 -27.48
C ALA A 51 -29.54 -20.79 -27.48
N ASP A 52 -29.27 -21.51 -28.58
CA ASP A 52 -29.60 -22.92 -28.73
C ASP A 52 -28.81 -23.83 -27.79
N TYR A 53 -27.53 -23.52 -27.54
CA TYR A 53 -26.72 -24.26 -26.57
C TYR A 53 -27.27 -24.07 -25.15
N TRP A 54 -27.56 -22.84 -24.75
CA TRP A 54 -28.14 -22.58 -23.43
C TRP A 54 -29.53 -23.18 -23.26
N ARG A 55 -30.29 -23.33 -24.34
CA ARG A 55 -31.56 -24.09 -24.33
C ARG A 55 -31.28 -25.58 -24.08
N GLN A 56 -30.33 -26.19 -24.78
CA GLN A 56 -29.93 -27.58 -24.55
C GLN A 56 -29.46 -27.82 -23.10
N VAL A 57 -28.69 -26.89 -22.53
CA VAL A 57 -28.27 -26.94 -21.11
C VAL A 57 -29.49 -26.92 -20.18
N ARG A 58 -30.49 -26.05 -20.44
CA ARG A 58 -31.72 -25.99 -19.63
C ARG A 58 -32.62 -27.21 -19.81
N GLU A 59 -32.62 -27.81 -20.99
CA GLU A 59 -33.37 -29.03 -21.33
C GLU A 59 -32.70 -30.31 -20.79
N GLY A 60 -31.52 -30.20 -20.17
CA GLY A 60 -30.82 -31.34 -19.56
C GLY A 60 -30.13 -32.25 -20.57
N VAL A 61 -29.81 -31.74 -21.76
CA VAL A 61 -29.07 -32.51 -22.78
C VAL A 61 -27.73 -32.95 -22.22
N SER A 62 -27.49 -34.26 -22.22
CA SER A 62 -26.26 -34.87 -21.70
C SER A 62 -25.14 -34.82 -22.75
N GLY A 63 -23.90 -34.61 -22.29
CA GLY A 63 -22.70 -34.58 -23.13
C GLY A 63 -21.54 -35.39 -22.53
N THR A 64 -20.42 -35.47 -23.24
CA THR A 64 -19.19 -36.14 -22.76
C THR A 64 -18.12 -35.11 -22.43
N THR A 65 -17.30 -35.37 -21.41
CA THR A 65 -16.16 -34.53 -21.04
C THR A 65 -14.97 -35.40 -20.70
N THR A 66 -13.77 -34.95 -21.06
CA THR A 66 -12.50 -35.56 -20.65
C THR A 66 -11.97 -34.97 -19.35
N SER A 67 -12.61 -33.91 -18.82
CA SER A 67 -12.18 -33.29 -17.57
C SER A 67 -12.52 -34.19 -16.39
N ALA A 68 -11.51 -34.47 -15.57
CA ALA A 68 -11.67 -35.10 -14.26
C ALA A 68 -11.68 -34.08 -13.10
N SER A 69 -11.74 -32.78 -13.41
CA SER A 69 -11.77 -31.73 -12.39
C SER A 69 -13.01 -31.85 -11.50
N PRO A 70 -12.98 -31.30 -10.27
CA PRO A 70 -14.20 -31.08 -9.50
C PRO A 70 -15.25 -30.38 -10.37
N GLU A 71 -16.52 -30.78 -10.20
CA GLU A 71 -17.68 -30.16 -10.86
C GLU A 71 -17.68 -30.22 -12.40
N HIS A 72 -16.90 -31.11 -13.04
CA HIS A 72 -16.84 -31.24 -14.51
C HIS A 72 -18.19 -31.53 -15.18
N GLY A 73 -19.15 -32.15 -14.47
CA GLY A 73 -20.52 -32.40 -14.94
C GLY A 73 -21.51 -31.25 -14.68
N VAL A 74 -21.08 -30.15 -14.07
CA VAL A 74 -21.96 -29.04 -13.67
C VAL A 74 -21.78 -27.86 -14.64
N LEU A 75 -22.77 -27.65 -15.51
CA LEU A 75 -22.75 -26.58 -16.51
C LEU A 75 -23.24 -25.23 -15.97
N ILE A 76 -24.18 -25.24 -15.02
CA ILE A 76 -24.74 -24.02 -14.40
C ILE A 76 -24.41 -24.02 -12.90
N SER A 77 -23.71 -22.99 -12.43
CA SER A 77 -23.45 -22.74 -11.01
C SER A 77 -24.43 -21.69 -10.48
N THR A 78 -25.39 -22.09 -9.65
CA THR A 78 -26.32 -21.13 -9.01
C THR A 78 -25.63 -20.21 -7.99
N PRO A 79 -24.62 -20.65 -7.18
CA PRO A 79 -23.87 -19.72 -6.32
C PRO A 79 -23.04 -18.69 -7.09
N GLY A 80 -22.65 -18.99 -8.34
CA GLY A 80 -21.83 -18.10 -9.15
C GLY A 80 -22.48 -16.74 -9.42
N GLU A 81 -23.81 -16.70 -9.62
CA GLU A 81 -24.55 -15.44 -9.76
C GLU A 81 -24.48 -14.61 -8.48
N THR A 82 -24.60 -15.26 -7.31
CA THR A 82 -24.46 -14.58 -6.02
C THR A 82 -23.07 -13.97 -5.85
N TRP A 83 -22.01 -14.71 -6.19
CA TRP A 83 -20.63 -14.17 -6.18
C TRP A 83 -20.49 -12.98 -7.13
N PHE A 84 -21.01 -13.09 -8.35
CA PHE A 84 -20.96 -12.01 -9.34
C PHE A 84 -21.65 -10.74 -8.82
N VAL A 85 -22.85 -10.88 -8.27
CA VAL A 85 -23.60 -9.77 -7.67
C VAL A 85 -22.84 -9.14 -6.50
N LEU A 86 -22.31 -9.94 -5.58
CA LEU A 86 -21.52 -9.44 -4.45
C LEU A 86 -20.27 -8.70 -4.92
N LYS A 87 -19.57 -9.22 -5.92
CA LYS A 87 -18.36 -8.59 -6.46
C LYS A 87 -18.66 -7.29 -7.20
N GLU A 88 -19.59 -7.33 -8.14
CA GLU A 88 -19.84 -6.23 -9.09
C GLU A 88 -20.75 -5.15 -8.54
N LYS A 89 -21.81 -5.51 -7.81
CA LYS A 89 -22.79 -4.53 -7.32
C LYS A 89 -22.40 -3.94 -5.97
N TRP A 90 -21.60 -4.65 -5.17
CA TRP A 90 -21.28 -4.24 -3.80
C TRP A 90 -19.78 -4.00 -3.60
N MET A 91 -18.95 -5.04 -3.72
CA MET A 91 -17.54 -4.97 -3.35
C MET A 91 -16.76 -3.97 -4.20
N SER A 92 -16.93 -4.00 -5.53
CA SER A 92 -16.20 -3.10 -6.44
C SER A 92 -16.60 -1.63 -6.25
N PRO A 93 -17.89 -1.25 -6.23
CA PRO A 93 -18.26 0.13 -5.92
C PRO A 93 -17.82 0.59 -4.52
N ALA A 94 -18.00 -0.26 -3.49
CA ALA A 94 -17.54 0.06 -2.13
C ALA A 94 -16.03 0.22 -2.07
N GLY A 95 -15.28 -0.59 -2.82
CA GLY A 95 -13.83 -0.49 -2.94
C GLY A 95 -13.39 0.82 -3.58
N ALA A 96 -14.04 1.25 -4.65
CA ALA A 96 -13.75 2.55 -5.26
C ALA A 96 -14.00 3.70 -4.27
N VAL A 97 -15.15 3.69 -3.58
CA VAL A 97 -15.49 4.69 -2.56
C VAL A 97 -14.46 4.69 -1.43
N ALA A 98 -14.03 3.52 -0.96
CA ALA A 98 -13.03 3.42 0.09
C ALA A 98 -11.66 3.98 -0.35
N ILE A 99 -11.19 3.65 -1.55
CA ILE A 99 -9.90 4.14 -2.07
C ILE A 99 -9.93 5.66 -2.27
N PHE A 100 -10.92 6.18 -3.01
CA PHE A 100 -11.04 7.63 -3.25
C PHE A 100 -11.34 8.38 -1.95
N GLY A 101 -12.11 7.77 -1.05
CA GLY A 101 -12.37 8.29 0.30
C GLY A 101 -11.10 8.40 1.13
N SER A 102 -10.24 7.37 1.13
CA SER A 102 -8.94 7.40 1.81
C SER A 102 -8.00 8.46 1.22
N ILE A 103 -7.94 8.59 -0.10
CA ILE A 103 -7.14 9.64 -0.78
C ILE A 103 -7.66 11.04 -0.39
N THR A 104 -8.98 11.24 -0.48
CA THR A 104 -9.62 12.50 -0.11
C THR A 104 -9.35 12.83 1.36
N LEU A 105 -9.44 11.84 2.24
CA LEU A 105 -9.17 12.00 3.66
C LEU A 105 -7.73 12.46 3.92
N VAL A 106 -6.72 11.85 3.29
CA VAL A 106 -5.32 12.27 3.51
C VAL A 106 -5.05 13.66 2.93
N VAL A 107 -5.69 14.02 1.81
CA VAL A 107 -5.61 15.37 1.24
C VAL A 107 -6.25 16.40 2.18
N LEU A 108 -7.43 16.11 2.72
CA LEU A 108 -8.08 16.98 3.70
C LEU A 108 -7.26 17.08 5.00
N MET A 109 -6.69 15.99 5.47
CA MET A 109 -5.76 16.00 6.60
C MET A 109 -4.57 16.92 6.32
N TYR A 110 -3.98 16.85 5.14
CA TYR A 110 -2.89 17.74 4.77
C TYR A 110 -3.30 19.22 4.78
N ILE A 111 -4.46 19.57 4.21
CA ILE A 111 -4.92 20.96 4.09
C ILE A 111 -5.37 21.53 5.44
N LEU A 112 -6.13 20.75 6.22
CA LEU A 112 -6.76 21.22 7.45
C LEU A 112 -5.84 21.07 8.67
N VAL A 113 -5.06 20.00 8.71
CA VAL A 113 -4.18 19.68 9.85
C VAL A 113 -2.74 20.04 9.54
N GLY A 114 -2.25 19.74 8.33
CA GLY A 114 -0.86 19.97 7.97
C GLY A 114 0.12 18.96 8.59
N PRO A 115 1.40 19.06 8.25
CA PRO A 115 2.44 18.15 8.72
C PRO A 115 2.75 18.36 10.21
N LEU A 116 3.18 17.27 10.87
CA LEU A 116 3.85 17.35 12.17
C LEU A 116 5.30 17.80 11.94
N VAL A 117 5.56 19.07 12.27
CA VAL A 117 6.87 19.71 12.17
C VAL A 117 7.66 19.52 13.46
N LEU A 118 8.99 19.60 13.36
CA LEU A 118 9.84 19.54 14.54
C LEU A 118 9.62 20.78 15.43
N SER A 119 9.62 20.56 16.75
CA SER A 119 9.48 21.65 17.73
C SER A 119 10.78 22.45 17.89
N ALA A 120 11.94 21.82 17.64
CA ALA A 120 13.25 22.45 17.65
C ALA A 120 13.95 22.36 16.27
N PRO A 121 14.91 23.26 15.98
CA PRO A 121 15.75 23.13 14.79
C PRO A 121 16.51 21.81 14.77
N ARG A 122 16.78 21.33 13.55
CA ARG A 122 17.63 20.16 13.31
C ARG A 122 19.06 20.43 13.80
N THR A 123 19.65 19.49 14.53
CA THR A 123 21.04 19.64 15.00
C THR A 123 22.06 19.30 13.92
N GLY A 124 21.65 18.58 12.87
CA GLY A 124 22.55 18.03 11.85
C GLY A 124 23.28 16.77 12.30
N LYS A 125 23.23 16.43 13.59
CA LYS A 125 23.75 15.15 14.10
C LYS A 125 22.79 14.04 13.70
N LYS A 126 23.33 13.02 13.04
CA LYS A 126 22.57 11.90 12.49
C LYS A 126 22.71 10.65 13.35
N ILE A 127 21.60 9.95 13.54
CA ILE A 127 21.53 8.68 14.28
C ILE A 127 21.03 7.59 13.32
N ARG A 128 21.75 6.48 13.26
CA ARG A 128 21.36 5.32 12.44
C ARG A 128 20.11 4.65 13.01
N ARG A 129 18.99 4.78 12.29
CA ARG A 129 17.72 4.13 12.63
C ARG A 129 17.54 2.80 11.90
N TRP A 130 17.86 2.76 10.61
CA TRP A 130 17.60 1.61 9.74
C TRP A 130 18.86 1.12 9.04
N SER A 131 19.14 -0.19 9.16
CA SER A 131 20.26 -0.81 8.46
C SER A 131 20.00 -0.85 6.94
N ARG A 132 21.05 -1.10 6.14
CA ARG A 132 20.90 -1.28 4.68
C ARG A 132 19.93 -2.41 4.35
N MET A 133 19.96 -3.49 5.13
CA MET A 133 19.07 -4.64 4.95
C MET A 133 17.61 -4.30 5.29
N ASP A 134 17.37 -3.48 6.33
CA ASP A 134 16.02 -3.00 6.65
C ASP A 134 15.42 -2.20 5.49
N ARG A 135 16.21 -1.27 4.93
CA ARG A 135 15.77 -0.44 3.81
C ARG A 135 15.56 -1.27 2.54
N ALA A 136 16.47 -2.20 2.24
CA ALA A 136 16.30 -3.10 1.10
C ALA A 136 15.02 -3.92 1.22
N LEU A 137 14.74 -4.48 2.40
CA LEU A 137 13.51 -5.22 2.67
C LEU A 137 12.27 -4.33 2.54
N HIS A 138 12.31 -3.12 3.11
CA HIS A 138 11.23 -2.14 2.99
C HIS A 138 10.93 -1.78 1.53
N TRP A 139 11.93 -1.37 0.75
CA TRP A 139 11.73 -0.97 -0.64
C TRP A 139 11.32 -2.14 -1.52
N SER A 140 11.87 -3.34 -1.29
CA SER A 140 11.42 -4.55 -2.00
C SER A 140 9.95 -4.82 -1.72
N MET A 141 9.52 -4.74 -0.45
CA MET A 141 8.12 -4.88 -0.05
C MET A 141 7.24 -3.81 -0.69
N ALA A 142 7.65 -2.54 -0.63
CA ALA A 142 6.90 -1.40 -1.17
C ALA A 142 6.70 -1.51 -2.68
N PHE A 143 7.74 -1.80 -3.46
CA PHE A 143 7.62 -1.95 -4.92
C PHE A 143 6.77 -3.14 -5.31
N THR A 144 6.91 -4.26 -4.60
CA THR A 144 6.09 -5.45 -4.82
C THR A 144 4.62 -5.14 -4.54
N PHE A 145 4.32 -4.51 -3.39
CA PHE A 145 2.97 -4.12 -3.02
C PHE A 145 2.36 -3.13 -4.03
N LEU A 146 3.08 -2.08 -4.42
CA LEU A 146 2.60 -1.09 -5.39
C LEU A 146 2.29 -1.73 -6.75
N THR A 147 3.15 -2.65 -7.21
CA THR A 147 2.94 -3.38 -8.46
C THR A 147 1.70 -4.28 -8.38
N LEU A 148 1.50 -4.97 -7.25
CA LEU A 148 0.32 -5.80 -7.01
C LEU A 148 -0.96 -4.99 -6.88
N ALA A 149 -0.92 -3.88 -6.16
CA ALA A 149 -2.04 -2.96 -6.02
C ALA A 149 -2.46 -2.39 -7.38
N PHE A 150 -1.50 -1.91 -8.18
CA PHE A 150 -1.79 -1.36 -9.50
C PHE A 150 -2.34 -2.42 -10.47
N SER A 151 -1.70 -3.59 -10.55
CA SER A 151 -2.19 -4.69 -11.39
C SER A 151 -3.56 -5.20 -10.93
N GLY A 152 -3.80 -5.35 -9.62
CA GLY A 152 -5.09 -5.76 -9.07
C GLY A 152 -6.20 -4.74 -9.35
N LEU A 153 -5.91 -3.44 -9.18
CA LEU A 153 -6.86 -2.38 -9.52
C LEU A 153 -7.15 -2.33 -11.02
N MET A 154 -6.16 -2.61 -11.88
CA MET A 154 -6.35 -2.74 -13.32
C MET A 154 -7.27 -3.93 -13.66
N LEU A 155 -7.11 -5.08 -13.00
CA LEU A 155 -7.98 -6.25 -13.20
C LEU A 155 -9.43 -5.99 -12.78
N VAL A 156 -9.64 -5.23 -11.68
CA VAL A 156 -10.99 -4.93 -11.17
C VAL A 156 -11.66 -3.80 -11.95
N TYR A 157 -10.96 -2.68 -12.13
CA TYR A 157 -11.55 -1.43 -12.62
C TYR A 157 -11.16 -1.07 -14.06
N GLY A 158 -10.18 -1.74 -14.68
CA GLY A 158 -9.68 -1.41 -16.02
C GLY A 158 -10.77 -1.34 -17.08
N LYS A 159 -11.82 -2.16 -16.93
CA LYS A 159 -12.96 -2.17 -17.84
C LYS A 159 -13.76 -0.86 -17.85
N TYR A 160 -13.68 -0.07 -16.77
CA TYR A 160 -14.39 1.20 -16.63
C TYR A 160 -13.57 2.40 -17.09
N PHE A 161 -12.25 2.41 -16.82
CA PHE A 161 -11.42 3.59 -17.08
C PHE A 161 -10.48 3.44 -18.29
N MET A 162 -10.26 2.23 -18.80
CA MET A 162 -9.35 1.98 -19.92
C MET A 162 -10.08 1.40 -21.14
N LYS A 163 -10.83 0.30 -20.98
CA LYS A 163 -11.53 -0.39 -22.09
C LYS A 163 -12.32 0.58 -23.01
N PRO A 164 -13.04 1.62 -22.52
CA PRO A 164 -13.79 2.52 -23.39
C PRO A 164 -12.95 3.43 -24.27
N TYR A 165 -11.67 3.62 -23.95
CA TYR A 165 -10.81 4.64 -24.55
C TYR A 165 -9.66 4.07 -25.39
N VAL A 166 -9.53 2.74 -25.46
CA VAL A 166 -8.42 2.08 -26.17
C VAL A 166 -8.93 0.98 -27.12
N PRO A 167 -8.19 0.64 -28.19
CA PRO A 167 -8.48 -0.51 -29.03
C PRO A 167 -8.52 -1.83 -28.25
N LEU A 168 -9.30 -2.81 -28.74
CA LEU A 168 -9.51 -4.09 -28.06
C LEU A 168 -8.20 -4.87 -27.88
N GLU A 169 -7.28 -4.76 -28.84
CA GLU A 169 -5.97 -5.39 -28.80
C GLU A 169 -5.11 -4.85 -27.65
N LEU A 170 -5.11 -3.52 -27.46
CA LEU A 170 -4.38 -2.87 -26.38
C LEU A 170 -5.00 -3.21 -25.01
N TRP A 171 -6.33 -3.23 -24.92
CA TRP A 171 -7.04 -3.68 -23.73
C TRP A 171 -6.66 -5.12 -23.35
N GLY A 172 -6.74 -6.05 -24.31
CA GLY A 172 -6.40 -7.46 -24.11
C GLY A 172 -4.95 -7.64 -23.67
N PHE A 173 -4.02 -6.94 -24.32
CA PHE A 173 -2.61 -6.93 -23.94
C PHE A 173 -2.38 -6.43 -22.52
N THR A 174 -2.98 -5.29 -22.14
CA THR A 174 -2.80 -4.71 -20.81
C THR A 174 -3.38 -5.58 -19.70
N ILE A 175 -4.55 -6.18 -19.89
CA ILE A 175 -5.13 -7.10 -18.91
C ILE A 175 -4.35 -8.40 -18.81
N SER A 176 -3.87 -8.93 -19.93
CA SER A 176 -2.99 -10.09 -19.92
C SER A 176 -1.71 -9.80 -19.13
N LEU A 177 -1.05 -8.67 -19.41
CA LEU A 177 0.12 -8.22 -18.67
C LEU A 177 -0.17 -8.03 -17.17
N ALA A 178 -1.25 -7.32 -16.83
CA ALA A 178 -1.62 -7.07 -15.45
C ALA A 178 -1.83 -8.39 -14.69
N LYS A 179 -2.53 -9.36 -15.30
CA LYS A 179 -2.73 -10.69 -14.74
C LYS A 179 -1.40 -11.42 -14.53
N GLN A 180 -0.54 -11.48 -15.56
CA GLN A 180 0.72 -12.19 -15.45
C GLN A 180 1.61 -11.59 -14.36
N TYR A 181 1.76 -10.26 -14.34
CA TYR A 181 2.51 -9.58 -13.28
C TYR A 181 1.92 -9.87 -11.90
N HIS A 182 0.59 -9.80 -11.75
CA HIS A 182 -0.06 -10.04 -10.47
C HIS A 182 0.23 -11.46 -9.95
N ASN A 183 0.05 -12.47 -10.80
CA ASN A 183 0.23 -13.88 -10.46
C ASN A 183 1.70 -14.24 -10.15
N TYR A 184 2.67 -13.66 -10.84
CA TYR A 184 4.10 -13.95 -10.56
C TYR A 184 4.65 -13.16 -9.37
N VAL A 185 4.19 -11.92 -9.18
CA VAL A 185 4.67 -11.06 -8.09
C VAL A 185 4.00 -11.40 -6.77
N GLY A 186 2.79 -11.98 -6.78
CA GLY A 186 2.04 -12.39 -5.58
C GLY A 186 2.82 -13.34 -4.65
N PRO A 187 3.37 -14.46 -5.16
CA PRO A 187 4.21 -15.36 -4.36
C PRO A 187 5.47 -14.67 -3.81
N LEU A 188 6.09 -13.75 -4.57
CA LEU A 188 7.22 -12.96 -4.08
C LEU A 188 6.82 -12.06 -2.91
N PHE A 189 5.65 -11.41 -2.98
CA PHE A 189 5.10 -10.63 -1.87
C PHE A 189 4.93 -11.49 -0.62
N PHE A 190 4.41 -12.71 -0.75
CA PHE A 190 4.25 -13.62 0.38
C PHE A 190 5.59 -13.95 1.06
N ILE A 191 6.62 -14.25 0.27
CA ILE A 191 7.97 -14.51 0.79
C ILE A 191 8.53 -13.28 1.53
N LEU A 192 8.41 -12.10 0.93
CA LEU A 192 8.84 -10.85 1.56
C LEU A 192 8.08 -10.57 2.86
N LEU A 193 6.79 -10.93 2.92
CA LEU A 193 5.95 -10.75 4.10
C LEU A 193 6.47 -11.57 5.28
N VAL A 194 6.89 -12.81 5.03
CA VAL A 194 7.54 -13.67 6.04
C VAL A 194 8.83 -13.04 6.53
N PHE A 195 9.67 -12.49 5.64
CA PHE A 195 10.90 -11.81 6.07
C PHE A 195 10.62 -10.55 6.91
N VAL A 196 9.64 -9.74 6.51
CA VAL A 196 9.20 -8.57 7.28
C VAL A 196 8.71 -8.99 8.66
N LEU A 197 7.88 -10.04 8.74
CA LEU A 197 7.38 -10.61 9.99
C LEU A 197 8.54 -10.99 10.92
N LEU A 198 9.42 -11.86 10.45
CA LEU A 198 10.52 -12.40 11.26
C LEU A 198 11.52 -11.32 11.69
N LYS A 199 11.77 -10.32 10.83
CA LYS A 199 12.76 -9.27 11.12
C LYS A 199 12.24 -8.21 12.08
N TRP A 200 10.98 -7.80 11.96
CA TRP A 200 10.47 -6.61 12.67
C TRP A 200 9.43 -6.90 13.76
N TRP A 201 9.02 -8.15 13.98
CA TRP A 201 7.99 -8.48 14.98
C TRP A 201 8.28 -7.96 16.39
N ARG A 202 9.52 -8.12 16.89
CA ARG A 202 9.89 -7.68 18.25
C ARG A 202 9.74 -6.17 18.44
N LYS A 203 10.04 -5.39 17.40
CA LYS A 203 9.91 -3.93 17.41
C LYS A 203 8.45 -3.48 17.23
N SER A 204 7.55 -4.41 16.95
CA SER A 204 6.16 -4.14 16.58
C SER A 204 5.14 -4.61 17.62
N ILE A 205 5.59 -5.06 18.80
CA ILE A 205 4.71 -5.47 19.90
C ILE A 205 4.11 -4.22 20.56
N PHE A 206 2.78 -4.20 20.70
CA PHE A 206 2.08 -3.15 21.42
C PHE A 206 2.41 -3.17 22.91
N ASN A 207 2.60 -1.98 23.49
CA ASN A 207 2.90 -1.76 24.89
C ASN A 207 2.06 -0.61 25.46
N LYS A 208 2.21 -0.34 26.76
CA LYS A 208 1.41 0.69 27.47
C LYS A 208 1.65 2.10 26.91
N THR A 209 2.83 2.38 26.38
CA THR A 209 3.16 3.67 25.74
C THR A 209 2.33 3.89 24.47
N ASP A 210 2.02 2.84 23.73
CA ASP A 210 1.18 2.99 22.52
C ASP A 210 -0.25 3.43 22.89
N VAL A 211 -0.77 3.00 24.04
CA VAL A 211 -2.11 3.43 24.51
C VAL A 211 -2.13 4.93 24.77
N THR A 212 -1.08 5.49 25.38
CA THR A 212 -0.99 6.93 25.59
C THR A 212 -0.76 7.68 24.28
N TRP A 213 0.01 7.09 23.36
CA TRP A 213 0.20 7.60 22.00
C TRP A 213 -1.13 7.70 21.23
N PHE A 214 -1.97 6.65 21.28
CA PHE A 214 -3.30 6.64 20.64
C PHE A 214 -4.26 7.64 21.28
N LYS A 215 -4.27 7.77 22.62
CA LYS A 215 -5.08 8.78 23.32
C LYS A 215 -4.74 10.21 22.88
N LYS A 216 -3.49 10.45 22.45
CA LYS A 216 -3.02 11.72 21.90
C LYS A 216 -3.08 11.79 20.38
N MET A 217 -3.64 10.78 19.70
CA MET A 217 -3.71 10.67 18.24
C MET A 217 -2.34 10.86 17.56
N GLY A 218 -1.28 10.37 18.21
CA GLY A 218 0.09 10.53 17.76
C GLY A 218 0.59 11.97 17.68
N GLY A 219 -0.10 12.91 18.34
CA GLY A 219 0.26 14.33 18.27
C GLY A 219 -0.21 15.04 17.01
N MET A 220 -0.93 14.35 16.12
CA MET A 220 -1.25 14.88 14.80
C MET A 220 -2.48 15.78 14.79
N MET A 221 -3.47 15.54 15.66
CA MET A 221 -4.77 16.21 15.56
C MET A 221 -5.38 16.59 16.93
N GLY A 222 -6.32 17.53 16.90
CA GLY A 222 -7.13 17.92 18.05
C GLY A 222 -6.35 18.70 19.11
N LYS A 223 -6.76 18.58 20.37
CA LYS A 223 -6.16 19.29 21.51
C LYS A 223 -4.70 18.91 21.81
N HIS A 224 -4.18 17.86 21.17
CA HIS A 224 -2.83 17.35 21.34
C HIS A 224 -1.96 17.59 20.10
N LYS A 225 -2.43 18.39 19.14
CA LYS A 225 -1.66 18.74 17.95
C LYS A 225 -0.31 19.37 18.32
N GLY A 226 0.78 18.86 17.74
CA GLY A 226 2.14 19.32 18.04
C GLY A 226 2.69 18.82 19.37
N SER A 227 1.91 18.06 20.16
CA SER A 227 2.51 17.23 21.21
C SER A 227 3.25 16.10 20.52
N HIS A 228 4.43 15.74 21.02
CA HIS A 228 5.15 14.56 20.53
C HIS A 228 5.02 13.47 21.61
N PRO A 229 4.04 12.54 21.51
CA PRO A 229 3.86 11.51 22.51
C PRO A 229 5.05 10.56 22.49
N SER A 230 5.51 10.17 23.69
CA SER A 230 6.63 9.24 23.83
C SER A 230 6.46 7.96 23.01
N ALA A 231 7.55 7.44 22.47
CA ALA A 231 7.57 6.22 21.69
C ALA A 231 8.93 5.52 21.77
N GLY A 232 8.90 4.19 21.72
CA GLY A 232 10.09 3.35 21.52
C GLY A 232 10.54 3.39 20.06
N PHE A 233 11.27 2.36 19.59
CA PHE A 233 11.77 2.34 18.21
C PHE A 233 10.66 2.53 17.16
N SER A 234 9.54 1.82 17.35
CA SER A 234 8.32 2.00 16.56
C SER A 234 7.25 2.67 17.43
N ASN A 235 6.57 3.67 16.89
CA ASN A 235 5.40 4.28 17.53
C ASN A 235 4.12 3.48 17.26
N GLY A 236 3.03 3.80 17.97
CA GLY A 236 1.75 3.07 17.85
C GLY A 236 1.21 2.98 16.43
N GLY A 237 1.36 4.04 15.62
CA GLY A 237 0.96 4.06 14.21
C GLY A 237 1.81 3.14 13.33
N GLU A 238 3.13 3.15 13.51
CA GLU A 238 4.06 2.24 12.82
C GLU A 238 3.75 0.76 13.16
N LYS A 239 3.41 0.47 14.42
CA LYS A 239 2.99 -0.88 14.84
C LYS A 239 1.66 -1.28 14.23
N MET A 240 0.71 -0.36 14.15
CA MET A 240 -0.59 -0.61 13.54
C MET A 240 -0.46 -0.94 12.05
N ILE A 241 0.32 -0.17 11.28
CA ILE A 241 0.51 -0.46 9.85
C ILE A 241 1.30 -1.76 9.64
N TYR A 242 2.26 -2.07 10.51
CA TYR A 242 2.96 -3.35 10.49
C TYR A 242 1.98 -4.52 10.64
N TRP A 243 1.11 -4.51 11.67
CA TRP A 243 0.15 -5.60 11.86
C TRP A 243 -0.93 -5.64 10.80
N LEU A 244 -1.35 -4.48 10.28
CA LEU A 244 -2.24 -4.40 9.13
C LEU A 244 -1.62 -5.10 7.92
N LEU A 245 -0.35 -4.82 7.60
CA LEU A 245 0.39 -5.50 6.53
C LEU A 245 0.51 -7.00 6.79
N ILE A 246 0.92 -7.43 7.99
CA ILE A 246 1.10 -8.85 8.30
C ILE A 246 -0.21 -9.63 8.19
N VAL A 247 -1.29 -9.14 8.81
CA VAL A 247 -2.56 -9.87 8.87
C VAL A 247 -3.26 -9.85 7.51
N PHE A 248 -3.53 -8.68 6.96
CA PHE A 248 -4.26 -8.58 5.69
C PHE A 248 -3.37 -8.94 4.49
N GLY A 249 -2.05 -8.77 4.59
CA GLY A 249 -1.11 -9.29 3.60
C GLY A 249 -1.10 -10.81 3.57
N ALA A 250 -1.14 -11.47 4.73
CA ALA A 250 -1.19 -12.94 4.78
C ALA A 250 -2.52 -13.46 4.24
N ILE A 251 -3.65 -12.84 4.63
CA ILE A 251 -4.97 -13.20 4.10
C ILE A 251 -5.02 -13.04 2.58
N ALA A 252 -4.53 -11.91 2.05
CA ALA A 252 -4.48 -11.66 0.61
C ALA A 252 -3.53 -12.67 -0.10
N ALA A 253 -2.35 -12.92 0.45
CA ALA A 253 -1.40 -13.86 -0.14
C ALA A 253 -1.93 -15.30 -0.16
N VAL A 254 -2.47 -15.80 0.96
CA VAL A 254 -3.02 -17.16 1.04
C VAL A 254 -4.21 -17.33 0.11
N SER A 255 -5.15 -16.38 0.12
CA SER A 255 -6.28 -16.42 -0.83
C SER A 255 -5.82 -16.28 -2.29
N GLY A 256 -4.78 -15.50 -2.57
CA GLY A 256 -4.15 -15.38 -3.89
C GLY A 256 -3.54 -16.69 -4.37
N LEU A 257 -2.81 -17.40 -3.50
CA LEU A 257 -2.27 -18.72 -3.83
C LEU A 257 -3.37 -19.74 -4.16
N VAL A 258 -4.51 -19.69 -3.46
CA VAL A 258 -5.68 -20.53 -3.81
C VAL A 258 -6.19 -20.20 -5.21
N LEU A 259 -6.23 -18.91 -5.58
CA LEU A 259 -6.67 -18.45 -6.90
C LEU A 259 -5.68 -18.79 -8.02
N ASP A 260 -4.38 -18.75 -7.75
CA ASP A 260 -3.32 -19.01 -8.74
C ASP A 260 -3.14 -20.50 -9.04
N PHE A 261 -3.40 -21.37 -8.05
CA PHE A 261 -3.14 -22.80 -8.15
C PHE A 261 -4.41 -23.65 -7.98
N PRO A 262 -5.36 -23.64 -8.94
CA PRO A 262 -6.57 -24.46 -8.89
C PRO A 262 -6.30 -25.95 -9.21
N ILE A 263 -5.30 -26.53 -8.54
CA ILE A 263 -4.77 -27.88 -8.79
C ILE A 263 -4.92 -28.83 -7.59
N PHE A 264 -5.47 -28.33 -6.47
CA PHE A 264 -5.65 -29.05 -5.22
C PHE A 264 -7.08 -29.55 -5.03
N GLY A 265 -7.85 -29.66 -6.11
CA GLY A 265 -9.25 -30.10 -6.05
C GLY A 265 -10.22 -29.01 -5.56
N GLN A 266 -9.84 -27.74 -5.67
CA GLN A 266 -10.74 -26.63 -5.36
C GLN A 266 -11.99 -26.66 -6.25
N THR A 267 -13.14 -26.42 -5.65
CA THR A 267 -14.42 -26.20 -6.34
C THR A 267 -14.54 -24.76 -6.81
N ARG A 268 -15.51 -24.45 -7.68
CA ARG A 268 -15.81 -23.05 -8.04
C ARG A 268 -16.13 -22.22 -6.80
N ARG A 269 -16.80 -22.82 -5.81
CA ARG A 269 -17.17 -22.13 -4.58
C ARG A 269 -15.95 -21.67 -3.77
N ASP A 270 -14.91 -22.49 -3.72
CA ASP A 270 -13.66 -22.14 -3.05
C ASP A 270 -13.00 -20.94 -3.75
N MET A 271 -12.96 -20.96 -5.08
CA MET A 271 -12.41 -19.86 -5.89
C MET A 271 -13.19 -18.56 -5.71
N GLU A 272 -14.53 -18.62 -5.69
CA GLU A 272 -15.40 -17.47 -5.44
C GLU A 272 -15.16 -16.83 -4.07
N ILE A 273 -15.10 -17.65 -3.01
CA ILE A 273 -14.87 -17.19 -1.64
C ILE A 273 -13.46 -16.61 -1.52
N SER A 274 -12.45 -17.31 -2.01
CA SER A 274 -11.06 -16.83 -2.03
C SER A 274 -10.94 -15.50 -2.76
N ASN A 275 -11.66 -15.32 -3.88
CA ASN A 275 -11.68 -14.06 -4.59
C ASN A 275 -12.27 -12.91 -3.76
N LEU A 276 -13.40 -13.12 -3.08
CA LEU A 276 -14.02 -12.10 -2.22
C LEU A 276 -13.12 -11.74 -1.02
N ILE A 277 -12.53 -12.76 -0.36
CA ILE A 277 -11.59 -12.57 0.75
C ILE A 277 -10.36 -11.80 0.27
N HIS A 278 -9.81 -12.17 -0.88
CA HIS A 278 -8.65 -11.51 -1.47
C HIS A 278 -8.94 -10.04 -1.75
N MET A 279 -10.06 -9.74 -2.42
CA MET A 279 -10.46 -8.37 -2.74
C MET A 279 -10.67 -7.52 -1.48
N PHE A 280 -11.37 -8.06 -0.47
CA PHE A 280 -11.61 -7.36 0.78
C PHE A 280 -10.31 -7.06 1.53
N SER A 281 -9.42 -8.05 1.63
CA SER A 281 -8.13 -7.90 2.30
C SER A 281 -7.21 -6.93 1.59
N ALA A 282 -7.12 -7.05 0.25
CA ALA A 282 -6.34 -6.14 -0.58
C ALA A 282 -6.85 -4.69 -0.49
N LEU A 283 -8.17 -4.49 -0.41
CA LEU A 283 -8.75 -3.16 -0.24
C LEU A 283 -8.31 -2.51 1.09
N ILE A 284 -8.37 -3.25 2.20
CA ILE A 284 -7.92 -2.77 3.50
C ILE A 284 -6.44 -2.38 3.45
N LEU A 285 -5.60 -3.21 2.82
CA LEU A 285 -4.20 -2.90 2.60
C LEU A 285 -4.03 -1.61 1.81
N ILE A 286 -4.67 -1.47 0.64
CA ILE A 286 -4.54 -0.29 -0.21
C ILE A 286 -4.91 0.98 0.57
N CYS A 287 -6.04 0.98 1.27
CA CYS A 287 -6.47 2.14 2.08
C CYS A 287 -5.49 2.45 3.22
N GLY A 288 -4.99 1.43 3.94
CA GLY A 288 -3.99 1.61 4.99
C GLY A 288 -2.66 2.15 4.45
N PHE A 289 -2.23 1.67 3.28
CA PHE A 289 -0.99 2.10 2.64
C PHE A 289 -1.07 3.52 2.08
N VAL A 290 -2.24 3.99 1.63
CA VAL A 290 -2.44 5.41 1.31
C VAL A 290 -2.09 6.29 2.51
N PHE A 291 -2.54 5.91 3.71
CA PHE A 291 -2.21 6.63 4.94
C PHE A 291 -0.72 6.51 5.29
N HIS A 292 -0.12 5.33 5.16
CA HIS A 292 1.31 5.11 5.41
C HIS A 292 2.20 5.98 4.51
N ILE A 293 1.92 6.01 3.20
CA ILE A 293 2.64 6.84 2.23
C ILE A 293 2.46 8.32 2.57
N TYR A 294 1.25 8.75 2.93
CA TYR A 294 0.98 10.11 3.35
C TYR A 294 1.85 10.53 4.53
N ILE A 295 1.85 9.75 5.64
CA ILE A 295 2.63 10.08 6.83
C ILE A 295 4.14 10.08 6.54
N GLY A 296 4.63 9.10 5.78
CA GLY A 296 6.05 8.95 5.47
C GLY A 296 6.62 10.03 4.54
N LEU A 297 5.82 10.53 3.59
CA LEU A 297 6.26 11.53 2.61
C LEU A 297 5.94 12.97 3.01
N PHE A 298 4.75 13.19 3.56
CA PHE A 298 4.19 14.54 3.72
C PHE A 298 3.77 14.84 5.16
N GLY A 299 3.28 13.85 5.90
CA GLY A 299 2.65 14.06 7.20
C GLY A 299 3.60 14.26 8.37
N MET A 300 4.85 13.80 8.28
CA MET A 300 5.85 13.92 9.35
C MET A 300 7.20 14.38 8.80
N GLU A 301 7.69 15.52 9.31
CA GLU A 301 8.96 16.07 8.89
C GLU A 301 10.11 15.10 9.21
N GLY A 302 11.01 14.87 8.25
CA GLY A 302 12.21 14.04 8.45
C GLY A 302 12.01 12.53 8.45
N ALA A 303 10.78 12.03 8.38
CA ALA A 303 10.51 10.59 8.36
C ALA A 303 11.11 9.88 7.12
N LEU A 304 11.00 10.49 5.94
CA LEU A 304 11.50 9.93 4.67
C LEU A 304 13.02 9.67 4.69
N GLU A 305 13.80 10.53 5.35
CA GLU A 305 15.26 10.41 5.41
C GLU A 305 15.67 9.06 6.01
N GLY A 306 14.96 8.61 7.05
CA GLY A 306 15.21 7.31 7.68
C GLY A 306 15.09 6.14 6.70
N MET A 307 14.18 6.18 5.73
CA MET A 307 14.00 5.11 4.74
C MET A 307 14.88 5.24 3.50
N VAL A 308 15.39 6.43 3.21
CA VAL A 308 16.29 6.66 2.07
C VAL A 308 17.74 6.41 2.48
N THR A 309 18.22 7.09 3.52
CA THR A 309 19.63 7.05 3.96
C THR A 309 19.86 6.01 5.05
N GLY A 310 18.85 5.77 5.89
CA GLY A 310 18.97 4.96 7.11
C GLY A 310 19.15 5.79 8.37
N ASP A 311 19.41 7.08 8.22
CA ASP A 311 19.81 7.97 9.29
C ASP A 311 18.74 9.05 9.51
N VAL A 312 18.47 9.37 10.77
CA VAL A 312 17.51 10.42 11.19
C VAL A 312 18.23 11.50 11.98
N ASP A 313 17.68 12.71 11.99
CA ASP A 313 18.22 13.80 12.82
C ASP A 313 18.00 13.52 14.32
N GLU A 314 18.95 13.93 15.16
CA GLU A 314 18.85 13.78 16.60
C GLU A 314 17.61 14.45 17.19
N THR A 315 17.24 15.65 16.72
CA THR A 315 16.02 16.35 17.18
C THR A 315 14.79 15.52 16.85
N TRP A 316 14.75 14.93 15.65
CA TRP A 316 13.65 14.05 15.25
C TRP A 316 13.53 12.82 16.14
N ALA A 317 14.67 12.19 16.47
CA ALA A 317 14.70 11.04 17.36
C ALA A 317 14.20 11.38 18.77
N LYS A 318 14.64 12.51 19.34
CA LYS A 318 14.19 12.99 20.65
C LYS A 318 12.70 13.28 20.71
N GLU A 319 12.15 13.88 19.66
CA GLU A 319 10.74 14.26 19.66
C GLU A 319 9.84 13.07 19.37
N HIS A 320 10.10 12.32 18.30
CA HIS A 320 9.17 11.30 17.82
C HIS A 320 9.39 9.93 18.46
N HIS A 321 10.57 9.69 19.05
CA HIS A 321 11.03 8.39 19.53
C HIS A 321 11.97 8.52 20.75
N ASP A 322 11.57 9.35 21.72
CA ASP A 322 12.31 9.69 22.93
C ASP A 322 12.88 8.47 23.68
N LEU A 323 12.06 7.44 23.91
CA LEU A 323 12.48 6.23 24.62
C LEU A 323 13.58 5.49 23.86
N TRP A 324 13.48 5.42 22.53
CA TRP A 324 14.51 4.81 21.69
C TRP A 324 15.78 5.67 21.63
N TYR A 325 15.65 6.99 21.59
CA TYR A 325 16.80 7.89 21.62
C TYR A 325 17.62 7.68 22.91
N GLU A 326 16.97 7.60 24.06
CA GLU A 326 17.64 7.34 25.34
C GLU A 326 18.31 5.96 25.37
N GLU A 327 17.68 4.91 24.80
CA GLU A 327 18.30 3.58 24.67
C GLU A 327 19.60 3.63 23.84
N VAL A 328 19.59 4.33 22.70
CA VAL A 328 20.76 4.45 21.82
C VAL A 328 21.87 5.27 22.47
N LYS A 329 21.52 6.34 23.17
CA LYS A 329 22.49 7.20 23.86
C LYS A 329 23.18 6.49 25.03
N ASN A 330 22.45 5.63 25.74
CA ASN A 330 22.97 4.86 26.87
C ASN A 330 23.74 3.60 26.43
N THR A 331 23.88 3.35 25.11
CA THR A 331 24.67 2.23 24.58
C THR A 331 26.14 2.67 24.39
N PRO A 332 27.13 1.99 25.02
CA PRO A 332 28.54 2.42 25.06
C PRO A 332 29.27 2.61 23.72
N ASP A 333 28.76 2.04 22.62
CA ASP A 333 29.42 2.06 21.30
C ASP A 333 29.35 3.43 20.57
N ASN A 334 28.50 4.36 21.03
CA ASN A 334 28.27 5.63 20.33
C ASN A 334 29.28 6.74 20.70
N ASP A 335 30.13 6.51 21.72
CA ASP A 335 31.16 7.47 22.11
C ASP A 335 32.35 7.50 21.13
N GLN A 336 32.58 6.45 20.31
CA GLN A 336 33.71 6.42 19.38
C GLN A 336 33.48 7.20 18.07
N ALA A 337 32.23 7.38 17.64
CA ALA A 337 31.92 8.21 16.46
C ALA A 337 32.03 9.71 16.78
N THR A 338 31.86 10.10 18.04
CA THR A 338 31.92 11.51 18.46
C THR A 338 33.37 12.00 18.57
N VAL A 339 34.32 11.12 18.91
CA VAL A 339 35.76 11.45 19.06
C VAL A 339 36.45 11.67 17.71
N THR A 340 36.05 10.96 16.65
CA THR A 340 36.68 11.11 15.33
C THR A 340 36.34 12.44 14.63
N SER A 341 35.22 13.09 14.97
CA SER A 341 34.91 14.45 14.46
C SER A 341 35.65 15.57 15.19
N LYS A 342 36.09 15.36 16.44
CA LYS A 342 36.86 16.36 17.21
C LYS A 342 38.36 16.29 16.92
N ALA A 343 38.87 15.18 16.41
CA ALA A 343 40.29 15.00 16.11
C ALA A 343 40.74 15.66 14.79
N SER A 344 39.81 16.05 13.91
CA SER A 344 40.15 16.65 12.61
C SER A 344 40.28 18.18 12.61
N ASP A 345 40.02 18.85 13.75
CA ASP A 345 39.98 20.33 13.83
C ASP A 345 41.12 20.95 14.67
N SER A 346 42.18 20.21 14.98
CA SER A 346 43.41 20.80 15.56
C SER A 346 44.46 21.03 14.47
N PRO A 347 44.82 22.28 14.13
CA PRO A 347 45.99 22.55 13.31
C PRO A 347 47.25 22.31 14.15
N ASP A 348 48.02 21.31 13.74
CA ASP A 348 49.36 21.00 14.24
C ASP A 348 50.32 22.17 13.94
N GLN A 349 50.59 23.02 14.94
CA GLN A 349 51.68 23.98 14.91
C GLN A 349 52.93 23.36 15.53
N SER A 350 53.60 22.45 14.80
CA SER A 350 54.94 22.02 15.17
C SER A 350 55.78 21.53 13.97
N SER A 351 56.27 22.45 13.11
CA SER A 351 57.60 22.30 12.47
C SER A 351 57.94 23.45 11.51
N GLN A 352 58.66 24.45 11.99
CA GLN A 352 59.69 25.12 11.19
C GLN A 352 60.90 25.38 12.09
N LYS A 353 61.92 24.52 11.98
CA LYS A 353 63.29 24.79 12.42
C LYS A 353 64.12 25.15 11.18
N LEU A 354 64.84 26.26 11.30
CA LEU A 354 66.21 26.48 10.82
C LEU A 354 66.63 25.80 9.51
N THR A 355 66.81 26.59 8.44
CA THR A 355 68.12 26.88 7.84
C THR A 355 68.01 28.07 6.89
#